data_AF-A0A2E3XN10-F1
#
_entry.id   AF-A0A2E3XN10-F1
#
_cell.length_a   1.000
_cell.length_b   1.000
_cell.length_c   1.000
_cell.angle_alpha   90.00
_cell.angle_beta   90.00
_cell.angle_gamma   90.00
#
_symmetry.space_group_name_H-M   'P 1'
#
loop_
_entity.id
_entity.type
_entity.pdbx_description
1 polymer ?
#
loop_
_entity_poly.entity_id
_entity_poly.type
_entity_poly.pdbx_seq_one_letter_code
_entity_poly.pdbx_strand_id
1 'polypeptide(L)'
;MENDIVWCNGTFDILHPGHIELFKVARFLGNKVIVATDTDEKIRTDKGEHRPINDLCYRVAMLEAIKYIDVVHTFGSRQELEDLIEL
;
A
#
# COMPACT_ATOMS: atom_id res chain seq x y z
N MET A 1 24.44 -7.36 -5.91
CA MET A 1 23.90 -6.96 -4.60
C MET A 1 22.45 -7.31 -4.66
N GLU A 2 21.99 -8.08 -3.70
CA GLU A 2 20.64 -8.65 -3.62
C GLU A 2 19.59 -7.54 -3.85
N ASN A 3 18.49 -7.88 -4.51
CA ASN A 3 17.45 -6.93 -4.85
C ASN A 3 16.79 -6.42 -3.56
N ASP A 4 17.25 -5.28 -3.02
CA ASP A 4 16.66 -4.65 -1.83
C ASP A 4 15.24 -4.14 -2.16
N ILE A 5 14.26 -5.01 -1.96
CA ILE A 5 12.83 -4.70 -2.06
C ILE A 5 12.40 -4.06 -0.75
N VAL A 6 11.79 -2.88 -0.82
CA VAL A 6 11.17 -2.20 0.32
C VAL A 6 9.66 -2.36 0.25
N TRP A 7 9.10 -2.93 1.30
CA TRP A 7 7.66 -3.07 1.46
C TRP A 7 7.08 -1.93 2.28
N CYS A 8 5.93 -1.42 1.86
CA CYS A 8 5.08 -0.54 2.64
C CYS A 8 3.65 -1.07 2.60
N ASN A 9 2.94 -1.09 3.72
CA ASN A 9 1.54 -1.48 3.74
C ASN A 9 0.67 -0.44 4.45
N GLY A 10 -0.57 -0.31 4.00
CA GLY A 10 -1.54 0.58 4.63
C GLY A 10 -2.79 0.83 3.80
N THR A 11 -3.77 1.47 4.42
CA THR A 11 -5.07 1.76 3.80
C THR A 11 -4.97 2.78 2.68
N PHE A 12 -4.11 3.80 2.82
CA PHE A 12 -3.86 4.86 1.82
C PHE A 12 -5.13 5.49 1.21
N ASP A 13 -6.16 5.69 2.05
CA ASP A 13 -7.49 6.18 1.64
C ASP A 13 -7.46 7.65 1.18
N ILE A 14 -7.20 8.57 2.10
CA ILE A 14 -7.01 9.98 1.77
C ILE A 14 -5.50 10.23 1.64
N LEU A 15 -5.01 10.26 0.40
CA LEU A 15 -3.61 10.58 0.15
C LEU A 15 -3.30 12.03 0.53
N HIS A 16 -2.12 12.22 1.11
CA HIS A 16 -1.63 13.52 1.56
C HIS A 16 -0.09 13.53 1.49
N PRO A 17 0.57 14.69 1.60
CA PRO A 17 2.03 14.80 1.41
C PRO A 17 2.85 13.83 2.27
N GLY A 18 2.39 13.51 3.48
CA GLY A 18 3.03 12.49 4.33
C GLY A 18 3.20 11.12 3.65
N HIS A 19 2.22 10.65 2.87
CA HIS A 19 2.37 9.39 2.13
C HIS A 19 3.39 9.51 1.00
N ILE A 20 3.45 10.67 0.34
CA ILE A 20 4.41 10.90 -0.74
C ILE A 20 5.84 10.87 -0.20
N GLU A 21 6.09 11.52 0.94
CA GLU A 21 7.40 11.47 1.59
C GLU A 21 7.73 10.07 2.12
N LEU A 22 6.75 9.32 2.63
CA LEU A 22 6.94 7.90 2.98
C LEU A 22 7.46 7.09 1.79
N PHE A 23 6.79 7.14 0.63
CA PHE A 23 7.19 6.36 -0.54
C PHE A 23 8.52 6.85 -1.15
N LYS A 24 8.81 8.14 -1.07
CA LYS A 24 10.10 8.71 -1.47
C LYS A 24 11.24 8.19 -0.60
N VAL A 25 11.05 8.10 0.71
CA VAL A 25 12.04 7.51 1.62
C VAL A 25 12.18 6.02 1.34
N ALA A 26 11.07 5.29 1.14
CA ALA A 26 11.12 3.88 0.77
C ALA A 26 11.97 3.65 -0.50
N ARG A 27 11.81 4.49 -1.52
CA ARG A 27 12.61 4.43 -2.75
C ARG A 27 14.09 4.78 -2.55
N PHE A 28 14.43 5.53 -1.51
CA PHE A 28 15.82 5.80 -1.16
C PHE A 28 16.47 4.61 -0.44
N LEU A 29 15.68 3.79 0.26
CA LEU A 29 16.15 2.65 1.04
C LEU A 29 16.37 1.37 0.21
N GLY A 30 15.81 1.29 -1.00
CA GLY A 30 15.97 0.12 -1.86
C GLY A 30 15.64 0.39 -3.32
N ASN A 31 15.84 -0.63 -4.17
CA ASN A 31 15.76 -0.49 -5.62
C ASN A 31 14.34 -0.73 -6.18
N LYS A 32 13.47 -1.34 -5.38
CA LYS A 32 12.08 -1.63 -5.73
C LYS A 32 11.18 -1.37 -4.53
N VAL A 33 10.13 -0.59 -4.70
CA VAL A 33 9.12 -0.29 -3.68
C VAL A 33 7.83 -1.01 -4.04
N ILE A 34 7.41 -1.91 -3.17
CA ILE A 34 6.13 -2.61 -3.28
C ILE A 34 5.19 -2.07 -2.20
N VAL A 35 3.99 -1.67 -2.62
CA VAL A 35 2.97 -1.16 -1.72
C VAL A 35 1.78 -2.10 -1.68
N ALA A 36 1.39 -2.54 -0.49
CA ALA A 36 0.19 -3.34 -0.29
C ALA A 36 -0.92 -2.48 0.35
N THR A 37 -2.14 -2.55 -0.18
CA THR A 37 -3.29 -1.83 0.39
C THR A 37 -4.47 -2.75 0.71
N ASP A 38 -5.15 -2.48 1.84
CA ASP A 38 -6.27 -3.28 2.32
C ASP A 38 -7.47 -3.25 1.35
N THR A 39 -8.26 -4.32 1.28
CA THR A 39 -9.60 -4.26 0.65
C THR A 39 -10.57 -3.40 1.44
N ASP A 40 -11.67 -2.96 0.81
CA ASP A 40 -12.67 -2.12 1.47
C ASP A 40 -13.37 -2.87 2.62
N GLU A 41 -13.58 -4.19 2.48
CA GLU A 41 -14.16 -5.05 3.51
C GLU A 41 -13.28 -5.12 4.76
N LYS A 42 -11.97 -5.26 4.57
CA LYS A 42 -11.01 -5.28 5.67
C LYS A 42 -10.99 -3.94 6.39
N ILE A 43 -10.96 -2.84 5.63
CA ILE A 43 -10.99 -1.49 6.19
C ILE A 43 -12.28 -1.23 6.97
N ARG A 44 -13.45 -1.63 6.45
CA ARG A 44 -14.73 -1.51 7.18
C ARG A 44 -14.69 -2.27 8.50
N THR A 45 -14.14 -3.47 8.49
CA THR A 45 -13.96 -4.30 9.69
C THR A 45 -13.04 -3.63 10.71
N ASP A 46 -11.92 -3.08 10.27
CA ASP A 46 -10.88 -2.52 11.14
C ASP A 46 -11.21 -1.09 11.64
N LYS A 47 -11.88 -0.28 10.81
CA LYS A 47 -12.04 1.17 11.00
C LYS A 47 -13.50 1.66 11.03
N GLY A 48 -14.46 0.75 10.86
CA GLY A 48 -15.90 1.00 10.90
C GLY A 48 -16.54 1.20 9.52
N GLU A 49 -17.86 1.05 9.47
CA GLU A 49 -18.70 1.02 8.26
C GLU A 49 -18.54 2.21 7.31
N HIS A 50 -18.10 3.36 7.82
CA HIS A 50 -17.92 4.59 7.03
C HIS A 50 -16.53 4.74 6.42
N ARG A 51 -15.69 3.71 6.48
CA ARG A 51 -14.34 3.68 5.89
C ARG A 51 -14.21 2.50 4.93
N PRO A 52 -13.44 2.63 3.84
CA PRO A 52 -12.71 3.83 3.40
C PRO A 52 -13.64 4.88 2.77
N ILE A 53 -13.13 6.11 2.60
CA ILE A 53 -13.83 7.18 1.86
C ILE A 53 -13.74 6.93 0.35
N ASN A 54 -12.57 6.52 -0.12
CA ASN A 54 -12.32 6.13 -1.49
C ASN A 54 -12.29 4.59 -1.60
N ASP A 55 -12.98 4.06 -2.59
CA ASP A 55 -13.00 2.61 -2.85
C ASP A 55 -11.61 2.07 -3.24
N LEU A 56 -11.49 0.74 -3.24
CA LEU A 56 -10.24 0.05 -3.56
C LEU A 56 -9.69 0.45 -4.94
N CYS A 57 -10.56 0.58 -5.95
CA CYS A 57 -10.13 0.92 -7.30
C CYS A 57 -9.48 2.30 -7.36
N TYR A 58 -10.11 3.30 -6.72
CA TYR A 58 -9.56 4.64 -6.62
C TYR A 58 -8.22 4.64 -5.88
N ARG A 59 -8.13 3.97 -4.74
CA ARG A 59 -6.90 3.92 -3.93
C ARG A 59 -5.75 3.27 -4.70
N VAL A 60 -5.99 2.16 -5.38
CA VAL A 60 -4.98 1.48 -6.22
C VAL A 60 -4.53 2.40 -7.35
N ALA A 61 -5.45 2.99 -8.12
CA ALA A 61 -5.10 3.89 -9.21
C ALA A 61 -4.26 5.09 -8.75
N MET A 62 -4.59 5.65 -7.58
CA MET A 62 -3.82 6.74 -6.99
C MET A 62 -2.42 6.30 -6.53
N LEU A 63 -2.27 5.10 -5.97
CA LEU A 63 -0.96 4.56 -5.60
C LEU A 63 -0.10 4.26 -6.84
N GLU A 64 -0.67 3.65 -7.87
CA GLU A 64 0.04 3.36 -9.13
C GLU A 64 0.51 4.63 -9.86
N ALA A 65 -0.18 5.76 -9.66
CA ALA A 65 0.24 7.05 -10.20
C ALA A 65 1.45 7.68 -9.47
N ILE A 66 1.85 7.16 -8.30
CA ILE A 66 2.97 7.71 -7.54
C ILE A 66 4.29 7.14 -8.08
N LYS A 67 5.11 8.03 -8.66
CA LYS A 67 6.41 7.69 -9.30
C LYS A 67 7.41 6.87 -8.46
N TYR A 68 7.22 6.81 -7.14
CA TYR A 68 8.13 6.12 -6.21
C TYR A 68 7.73 4.66 -5.98
N ILE A 69 6.53 4.26 -6.41
CA ILE A 69 5.98 2.92 -6.23
C ILE A 69 6.17 2.13 -7.52
N ASP A 70 6.72 0.92 -7.43
CA ASP A 70 6.95 0.06 -8.59
C ASP A 70 5.80 -0.95 -8.78
N VAL A 71 5.21 -1.45 -7.69
CA VAL A 71 4.12 -2.43 -7.72
C VAL A 71 3.11 -2.13 -6.61
N VAL A 72 1.83 -2.27 -6.91
CA VAL A 72 0.73 -2.21 -5.93
C VAL A 72 0.07 -3.60 -5.81
N HIS A 73 -0.09 -4.08 -4.59
CA HIS A 73 -0.84 -5.28 -4.25
C HIS A 73 -2.03 -4.94 -3.35
N THR A 74 -2.99 -5.86 -3.29
CA THR A 74 -4.16 -5.75 -2.42
C THR A 74 -4.27 -6.97 -1.52
N PHE A 75 -4.76 -6.80 -0.30
CA PHE A 75 -4.95 -7.91 0.65
C PHE A 75 -6.22 -7.71 1.50
N GLY A 76 -6.94 -8.81 1.76
CA GLY A 76 -8.18 -8.85 2.54
C GLY A 76 -7.99 -9.32 3.98
N SER A 77 -6.81 -9.84 4.33
CA SER A 77 -6.52 -10.34 5.68
C SER A 77 -5.07 -10.15 6.09
N ARG A 78 -4.78 -10.29 7.38
CA ARG A 78 -3.40 -10.25 7.89
C ARG A 78 -2.56 -11.38 7.30
N GLN A 79 -3.12 -12.58 7.20
CA GLN A 79 -2.42 -13.73 6.63
C GLN A 79 -2.05 -13.47 5.17
N GLU A 80 -2.98 -12.96 4.35
CA GLU A 80 -2.68 -12.61 2.95
C GLU A 80 -1.55 -11.57 2.82
N LEU A 81 -1.46 -10.61 3.75
CA LEU A 81 -0.36 -9.65 3.77
C LEU A 81 0.98 -10.33 4.10
N GLU A 82 1.00 -11.21 5.09
CA GLU A 82 2.20 -11.96 5.49
C GLU A 82 2.66 -12.85 4.33
N ASP A 83 1.73 -13.57 3.68
CA ASP A 83 2.00 -14.41 2.51
C ASP A 83 2.59 -13.62 1.33
N LEU A 84 2.19 -12.34 1.15
CA LEU A 84 2.76 -11.47 0.10
C LEU A 84 4.21 -11.09 0.36
N ILE A 85 4.62 -10.94 1.63
CA ILE A 85 5.95 -10.47 2.03
C ILE A 85 6.96 -11.64 2.05
N GLU A 86 6.50 -12.86 2.32
CA GLU A 86 7.33 -14.06 2.40
C GLU A 86 7.72 -14.66 1.03
N LEU A 87 7.25 -14.08 -0.08
CA LEU A 87 7.59 -14.45 -1.47
C LEU A 87 8.85 -13.73 -1.98
#